data_AF-A0AA38IGY6-F1
#
_entry.id   AF-A0AA38IGY6-F1
#
_cell.length_a   1.000
_cell.length_b   1.000
_cell.length_c   1.000
_cell.angle_alpha   90.00
_cell.angle_beta   90.00
_cell.angle_gamma   90.00
#
_symmetry.space_group_name_H-M   'P 1'
#
loop_
_entity.id
_entity.type
_entity.pdbx_description
1 polymer ?
#
loop_
_entity_poly.entity_id
_entity_poly.type
_entity_poly.pdbx_seq_one_letter_code
_entity_poly.pdbx_strand_id
1 'polypeptide(L)'
;MMADANGGADKVLCWVCNNPAVRKKIYCGDCGVWSHLSCAEKKKCCDSGSAAQTSDIEDVNSVKNLVATINSLTMMLADVKKVVGDLVEENKKLRQEIELLKDEKSHGPCVLSDGKILEEVEERQFRSQNIIISNLPESQEESNEIKAADDRNKVVNLISATGIGETETLKTLRIGKISNKPRLIKVTLSSSVIVREIVTKYRTRNGIYVNRDLTKMQQDVAYKTRKEFKERVNKGKKTISLKYYNGVPKIVTKNNH
;
A
#
# COMPACT_ATOMS: atom_id res chain seq x y z
N MET A 1 -66.40 -36.78 -26.56
CA MET A 1 -67.64 -36.93 -27.32
C MET A 1 -67.36 -37.76 -28.55
N MET A 2 -67.69 -39.06 -28.50
CA MET A 2 -68.10 -39.86 -29.65
C MET A 2 -69.19 -40.77 -29.09
N ALA A 3 -70.38 -40.64 -29.64
CA ALA A 3 -71.56 -41.41 -29.29
C ALA A 3 -71.84 -42.33 -30.46
N ASP A 4 -71.57 -43.62 -30.29
CA ASP A 4 -72.08 -44.65 -31.18
C ASP A 4 -73.45 -45.09 -30.64
N ALA A 5 -74.47 -44.68 -31.37
CA ALA A 5 -75.84 -45.13 -31.25
C ALA A 5 -75.99 -46.43 -32.07
N ASN A 6 -75.84 -47.58 -31.43
CA ASN A 6 -76.41 -48.86 -31.87
C ASN A 6 -76.38 -49.88 -30.72
N GLY A 7 -77.43 -49.87 -29.90
CA GLY A 7 -78.39 -50.99 -29.79
C GLY A 7 -77.93 -52.41 -29.42
N GLY A 8 -76.68 -52.64 -29.02
CA GLY A 8 -76.22 -53.93 -28.49
C GLY A 8 -75.30 -53.67 -27.32
N ALA A 9 -75.85 -53.56 -26.11
CA ALA A 9 -75.01 -53.46 -24.92
C ALA A 9 -74.29 -54.80 -24.73
N ASP A 10 -73.10 -54.93 -25.30
CA ASP A 10 -72.17 -56.01 -24.95
C ASP A 10 -72.02 -56.00 -23.43
N LYS A 11 -72.59 -57.02 -22.80
CA LYS A 11 -72.63 -57.16 -21.35
C LYS A 11 -71.22 -57.47 -20.89
N VAL A 12 -70.45 -56.43 -20.61
CA VAL A 12 -69.12 -56.58 -19.99
C VAL A 12 -69.30 -57.28 -18.65
N LEU A 13 -68.66 -58.44 -18.50
CA LEU A 13 -68.71 -59.25 -17.28
C LEU A 13 -67.73 -58.69 -16.24
N CYS A 14 -68.15 -58.67 -14.98
CA CYS A 14 -67.26 -58.35 -13.87
C CYS A 14 -66.22 -59.45 -13.73
N TRP A 15 -64.94 -59.09 -13.76
CA TRP A 15 -63.84 -60.04 -13.63
C TRP A 15 -63.87 -60.85 -12.32
N VAL A 16 -64.39 -60.26 -11.24
CA VAL A 16 -64.40 -60.89 -9.91
C VAL A 16 -65.52 -61.92 -9.74
N CYS A 17 -66.72 -61.64 -10.26
CA CYS A 17 -67.90 -62.49 -10.03
C CYS A 17 -68.53 -63.08 -11.30
N ASN A 18 -67.95 -62.79 -12.46
CA ASN A 18 -68.37 -63.22 -13.79
C ASN A 18 -69.84 -62.90 -14.17
N ASN A 19 -70.46 -61.93 -13.48
CA ASN A 19 -71.81 -61.45 -13.77
C ASN A 19 -71.79 -60.11 -14.53
N PRO A 20 -72.83 -59.78 -15.32
CA PRO A 20 -72.91 -58.52 -16.05
C PRO A 20 -72.74 -57.28 -15.16
N ALA A 21 -71.84 -56.38 -15.54
CA ALA A 21 -71.56 -55.14 -14.82
C ALA A 21 -72.49 -53.99 -15.27
N VAL A 22 -73.78 -54.11 -14.92
CA VAL A 22 -74.84 -53.26 -15.49
C VAL A 22 -74.88 -51.84 -14.88
N ARG A 23 -74.41 -51.63 -13.63
CA ARG A 23 -74.39 -50.31 -12.95
C ARG A 23 -73.18 -50.17 -12.02
N LYS A 24 -72.61 -48.95 -11.93
CA LYS A 24 -71.42 -48.58 -11.13
C LYS A 24 -70.23 -49.54 -11.33
N LYS A 25 -69.63 -49.46 -12.52
CA LYS A 25 -68.44 -50.22 -12.92
C LYS A 25 -67.19 -49.37 -12.81
N ILE A 26 -66.07 -50.00 -12.47
CA ILE A 26 -64.73 -49.41 -12.51
C ILE A 26 -63.90 -50.17 -13.55
N TYR A 27 -63.06 -49.43 -14.27
CA TYR A 27 -62.13 -49.96 -15.25
C TYR A 27 -60.71 -49.82 -14.70
N CYS A 28 -59.93 -50.89 -14.76
CA CYS A 28 -58.50 -50.81 -14.45
C CYS A 28 -57.73 -50.57 -15.76
N GLY A 29 -56.99 -49.46 -15.81
CA GLY A 29 -56.18 -49.11 -16.99
C GLY A 29 -55.01 -50.06 -17.26
N ASP A 30 -54.47 -50.69 -16.21
CA ASP A 30 -53.28 -51.55 -16.32
C ASP A 30 -53.62 -52.96 -16.81
N CYS A 31 -54.66 -53.58 -16.24
CA CYS A 31 -55.09 -54.94 -16.61
C CYS A 31 -56.22 -54.97 -17.66
N GLY A 32 -56.81 -53.81 -17.99
CA GLY A 32 -57.86 -53.70 -19.01
C GLY A 32 -59.19 -54.37 -18.67
N VAL A 33 -59.43 -54.77 -17.42
CA VAL A 33 -60.67 -55.45 -17.00
C VAL A 33 -61.66 -54.51 -16.32
N TRP A 34 -62.93 -54.92 -16.34
CA TRP A 34 -64.03 -54.23 -15.67
C TRP A 34 -64.51 -55.01 -14.45
N SER A 35 -64.87 -54.29 -13.38
CA SER A 35 -65.46 -54.89 -12.18
C SER A 35 -66.59 -54.03 -11.62
N HIS A 36 -67.52 -54.64 -10.88
CA HIS A 36 -68.44 -53.87 -10.05
C HIS A 36 -67.63 -53.11 -8.99
N LEU A 37 -68.05 -51.88 -8.67
CA LEU A 37 -67.40 -51.09 -7.62
C LEU A 37 -67.34 -51.85 -6.29
N SER A 38 -68.39 -52.60 -5.94
CA SER A 38 -68.45 -53.44 -4.72
C SER A 38 -67.65 -54.74 -4.79
N CYS A 39 -67.24 -55.17 -5.99
CA CYS A 39 -66.40 -56.35 -6.17
C CYS A 39 -64.91 -55.98 -6.24
N ALA A 40 -64.58 -54.75 -6.60
CA ALA A 40 -63.20 -54.27 -6.70
C ALA A 40 -62.43 -54.38 -5.38
N GLU A 41 -63.12 -54.26 -4.23
CA GLU A 41 -62.51 -54.40 -2.91
C GLU A 41 -62.26 -55.87 -2.50
N LYS A 42 -62.95 -56.83 -3.14
CA LYS A 42 -62.89 -58.25 -2.75
C LYS A 42 -61.74 -59.02 -3.40
N LYS A 43 -61.23 -58.53 -4.53
CA LYS A 43 -60.14 -59.17 -5.27
C LYS A 43 -59.36 -58.11 -6.01
N LYS A 44 -58.07 -57.96 -5.67
CA LYS A 44 -57.17 -57.06 -6.40
C LYS A 44 -57.00 -57.60 -7.84
N CYS A 45 -57.23 -56.76 -8.87
CA CYS A 45 -57.07 -57.17 -10.27
C CYS A 45 -55.61 -57.49 -10.61
N CYS A 46 -54.70 -56.72 -10.04
CA CYS A 46 -53.29 -56.76 -10.38
C CYS A 46 -52.56 -57.43 -9.20
N ASP A 47 -52.30 -58.74 -9.33
CA ASP A 47 -51.33 -59.47 -8.49
C ASP A 47 -49.88 -59.17 -8.91
N SER A 48 -49.62 -57.98 -9.46
CA SER A 48 -48.30 -57.37 -9.42
C SER A 48 -47.99 -56.88 -7.99
N GLY A 49 -48.06 -57.83 -7.04
CA GLY A 49 -47.08 -57.95 -5.98
C GLY A 49 -45.73 -58.42 -6.51
N SER A 50 -45.33 -57.96 -7.71
CA SER A 50 -43.94 -57.84 -8.07
C SER A 50 -43.38 -56.78 -7.14
N ALA A 51 -42.77 -57.25 -6.05
CA ALA A 51 -41.80 -56.56 -5.23
C ALA A 51 -41.63 -55.09 -5.61
N ALA A 52 -42.17 -54.18 -4.79
CA ALA A 52 -41.56 -52.87 -4.63
C ALA A 52 -40.18 -53.07 -3.99
N GLN A 53 -39.27 -53.70 -4.75
CA GLN A 53 -37.87 -53.86 -4.45
C GLN A 53 -37.17 -52.70 -5.14
N THR A 54 -36.51 -51.93 -4.28
CA THR A 54 -35.33 -51.07 -4.49
C THR A 54 -35.45 -49.63 -4.99
N SER A 55 -36.51 -49.12 -5.63
CA SER A 55 -36.52 -47.67 -5.97
C SER A 55 -36.67 -46.76 -4.74
N ASP A 56 -37.65 -47.04 -3.88
CA ASP A 56 -37.95 -46.15 -2.74
C ASP A 56 -36.88 -46.25 -1.64
N ILE A 57 -36.18 -47.38 -1.53
CA ILE A 57 -35.08 -47.56 -0.56
C ILE A 57 -33.78 -46.90 -1.07
N GLU A 58 -33.49 -46.97 -2.38
CA GLU A 58 -32.37 -46.26 -2.98
C GLU A 58 -32.55 -44.73 -2.85
N ASP A 59 -33.77 -44.24 -3.06
CA ASP A 59 -34.11 -42.83 -2.87
C ASP A 59 -33.98 -42.40 -1.40
N VAL A 60 -34.44 -43.22 -0.45
CA VAL A 60 -34.27 -42.94 0.99
C VAL A 60 -32.79 -42.94 1.41
N ASN A 61 -31.97 -43.83 0.86
CA ASN A 61 -30.53 -43.87 1.14
C ASN A 61 -29.80 -42.67 0.48
N SER A 62 -30.21 -42.27 -0.72
CA SER A 62 -29.73 -41.06 -1.38
C SER A 62 -30.03 -39.80 -0.56
N VAL A 63 -31.26 -39.68 -0.06
CA VAL A 63 -31.66 -38.56 0.83
C VAL A 63 -30.85 -38.57 2.12
N LYS A 64 -30.61 -39.73 2.75
CA LYS A 64 -29.76 -39.83 3.94
C LYS A 64 -28.33 -39.35 3.70
N ASN A 65 -27.74 -39.72 2.54
CA ASN A 65 -26.40 -39.27 2.17
C ASN A 65 -26.35 -37.75 1.91
N LEU A 66 -27.38 -37.19 1.27
CA LEU A 66 -27.50 -35.75 1.08
C LEU A 66 -27.62 -35.01 2.42
N VAL A 67 -28.42 -35.52 3.35
CA VAL A 67 -28.55 -34.94 4.71
C VAL A 67 -27.22 -34.98 5.45
N ALA A 68 -26.49 -36.11 5.38
CA ALA A 68 -25.16 -36.21 5.98
C ALA A 68 -24.17 -35.19 5.37
N THR A 69 -24.23 -35.01 4.05
CA THR A 69 -23.40 -34.03 3.32
C THR A 69 -23.75 -32.60 3.71
N ILE A 70 -25.03 -32.26 3.82
CA ILE A 70 -25.50 -30.94 4.26
C ILE A 70 -25.03 -30.65 5.68
N ASN A 71 -25.13 -31.62 6.58
CA ASN A 71 -24.66 -31.46 7.96
C ASN A 71 -23.15 -31.22 8.01
N SER A 72 -22.37 -31.99 7.24
CA SER A 72 -20.91 -31.80 7.12
C SER A 72 -20.54 -30.42 6.55
N LEU A 73 -21.20 -29.99 5.47
CA LEU A 73 -21.01 -28.65 4.89
C LEU A 73 -21.39 -27.54 5.88
N THR A 74 -22.45 -27.74 6.67
CA THR A 74 -22.87 -26.78 7.70
C THR A 74 -21.81 -26.63 8.79
N MET A 75 -21.17 -27.73 9.21
CA MET A 75 -20.05 -27.68 10.16
C MET A 75 -18.84 -26.96 9.57
N MET A 76 -18.41 -27.31 8.35
CA MET A 76 -17.30 -26.63 7.67
C MET A 76 -17.56 -25.12 7.50
N LEU A 77 -18.80 -24.74 7.19
CA LEU A 77 -19.17 -23.33 7.03
C LEU A 77 -19.12 -22.57 8.38
N ALA A 78 -19.43 -23.24 9.49
CA ALA A 78 -19.25 -22.66 10.82
C ALA A 78 -17.76 -22.45 11.14
N ASP A 79 -16.89 -23.40 10.80
CA ASP A 79 -15.44 -23.28 11.00
C ASP A 79 -14.82 -22.16 10.15
N VAL A 80 -15.21 -22.08 8.86
CA VAL A 80 -14.76 -21.00 7.97
C VAL A 80 -15.20 -19.64 8.51
N LYS A 81 -16.44 -19.51 9.01
CA LYS A 81 -16.92 -18.26 9.62
C LYS A 81 -16.07 -17.87 10.84
N LYS A 82 -15.67 -18.84 11.66
CA LYS A 82 -14.80 -18.60 12.81
C LYS A 82 -13.42 -18.09 12.37
N VAL A 83 -12.78 -18.78 11.42
CA VAL A 83 -11.46 -18.37 10.90
C VAL A 83 -11.50 -16.98 10.27
N VAL A 84 -12.56 -16.67 9.51
CA VAL A 84 -12.75 -15.31 8.94
C VAL A 84 -12.90 -14.27 10.05
N GLY A 85 -13.64 -14.57 11.12
CA GLY A 85 -13.76 -13.70 12.29
C GLY A 85 -12.41 -13.40 12.94
N ASP A 86 -11.61 -14.45 13.19
CA ASP A 86 -10.30 -14.33 13.81
C ASP A 86 -9.34 -13.49 12.94
N LEU A 87 -9.32 -13.71 11.61
CA LEU A 87 -8.49 -12.95 10.67
C LEU A 87 -8.90 -11.47 10.55
N VAL A 88 -10.20 -11.17 10.69
CA VAL A 88 -10.70 -9.79 10.70
C VAL A 88 -10.23 -9.06 11.96
N GLU A 89 -10.28 -9.72 13.10
CA GLU A 89 -9.81 -9.14 14.37
C GLU A 89 -8.29 -8.93 14.39
N GLU A 90 -7.51 -9.89 13.86
CA GLU A 90 -6.06 -9.74 13.71
C GLU A 90 -5.69 -8.60 12.75
N ASN A 91 -6.38 -8.49 11.60
CA ASN A 91 -6.18 -7.37 10.67
C ASN A 91 -6.49 -6.02 11.33
N LYS A 92 -7.50 -5.95 12.19
CA LYS A 92 -7.85 -4.74 12.92
C LYS A 92 -6.73 -4.35 13.90
N LYS A 93 -6.19 -5.31 14.65
CA LYS A 93 -5.06 -5.10 15.57
C LYS A 93 -3.80 -4.64 14.83
N LEU A 94 -3.44 -5.32 13.74
CA LEU A 94 -2.28 -4.95 12.91
C LEU A 94 -2.42 -3.54 12.32
N ARG A 95 -3.62 -3.15 11.89
CA ARG A 95 -3.88 -1.79 11.39
C ARG A 95 -3.70 -0.73 12.48
N GLN A 96 -4.19 -0.99 13.70
CA GLN A 96 -3.99 -0.11 14.83
C GLN A 96 -2.51 0.03 15.21
N GLU A 97 -1.77 -1.08 15.24
CA GLU A 97 -0.33 -1.06 15.50
C GLU A 97 0.45 -0.29 14.44
N ILE A 98 0.08 -0.45 13.16
CA ILE A 98 0.67 0.34 12.06
C ILE A 98 0.38 1.84 12.22
N GLU A 99 -0.82 2.24 12.66
CA GLU A 99 -1.15 3.64 12.93
C GLU A 99 -0.30 4.20 14.08
N LEU A 100 -0.19 3.46 15.19
CA LEU A 100 0.65 3.85 16.33
C LEU A 100 2.13 4.00 15.91
N LEU A 101 2.69 3.03 15.18
CA LEU A 101 4.07 3.07 14.69
C LEU A 101 4.31 4.18 13.66
N LYS A 102 3.30 4.57 12.87
CA LYS A 102 3.37 5.71 11.95
C LYS A 102 3.37 7.03 12.70
N ASP A 103 2.60 7.13 13.78
CA ASP A 103 2.55 8.33 14.62
C ASP A 103 3.83 8.51 15.43
N GLU A 104 4.44 7.43 15.92
CA GLU A 104 5.77 7.47 16.55
C GLU A 104 6.86 7.94 15.57
N LYS A 105 6.78 7.58 14.29
CA LYS A 105 7.72 8.08 13.26
C LYS A 105 7.48 9.52 12.87
N SER A 106 6.29 10.08 13.11
CA SER A 106 5.92 11.44 12.69
C SER A 106 6.28 12.53 13.70
N HIS A 107 6.53 12.17 14.98
CA HIS A 107 6.74 13.14 16.07
C HIS A 107 8.01 12.97 16.93
N GLY A 108 9.12 12.42 16.43
CA GLY A 108 10.50 12.57 17.00
C GLY A 108 10.76 11.84 18.36
N PRO A 109 12.02 11.67 18.81
CA PRO A 109 13.31 12.07 18.25
C PRO A 109 13.88 11.02 17.28
N CYS A 110 14.81 11.48 16.45
CA CYS A 110 15.62 10.62 15.59
C CYS A 110 16.52 9.75 16.47
N VAL A 111 16.06 8.54 16.84
CA VAL A 111 16.97 7.49 17.32
C VAL A 111 17.70 6.99 16.08
N LEU A 112 18.70 7.74 15.65
CA LEU A 112 19.74 7.23 14.79
C LEU A 112 20.34 6.04 15.54
N SER A 113 20.33 4.85 14.94
CA SER A 113 21.14 3.74 15.42
C SER A 113 22.56 4.24 15.66
N ASP A 114 23.20 3.90 16.77
CA ASP A 114 24.49 4.49 17.21
C ASP A 114 25.54 4.59 16.08
N GLY A 115 25.60 3.60 15.18
CA GLY A 115 26.47 3.64 13.99
C GLY A 115 26.23 4.82 13.04
N LYS A 116 24.97 5.21 12.81
CA LYS A 116 24.63 6.36 11.95
C LYS A 116 25.01 7.70 12.58
N ILE A 117 25.03 7.78 13.92
CA ILE A 117 25.50 8.98 14.61
C ILE A 117 27.01 9.11 14.43
N LEU A 118 27.75 8.01 14.60
CA LEU A 118 29.19 8.00 14.44
C LEU A 118 29.62 8.37 13.01
N GLU A 119 29.02 7.73 12.01
CA GLU A 119 29.24 8.05 10.58
C GLU A 119 29.00 9.54 10.28
N GLU A 120 27.93 10.12 10.82
CA GLU A 120 27.61 11.54 10.64
C GLU A 120 28.63 12.45 11.34
N VAL A 121 29.13 12.07 12.53
CA VAL A 121 30.14 12.85 13.24
C VAL A 121 31.45 12.87 12.46
N GLU A 122 31.89 11.72 11.94
CA GLU A 122 33.07 11.61 11.09
C GLU A 122 32.90 12.41 9.79
N GLU A 123 31.76 12.28 9.12
CA GLU A 123 31.48 13.02 7.89
C GLU A 123 31.46 14.53 8.15
N ARG A 124 30.90 14.99 9.27
CA ARG A 124 30.94 16.39 9.68
C ARG A 124 32.36 16.88 9.91
N GLN A 125 33.20 16.08 10.57
CA GLN A 125 34.59 16.45 10.81
C GLN A 125 35.32 16.64 9.49
N PHE A 126 35.19 15.70 8.56
CA PHE A 126 35.79 15.79 7.22
C PHE A 126 35.24 16.97 6.40
N ARG A 127 33.93 17.25 6.48
CA ARG A 127 33.31 18.37 5.76
C ARG A 127 33.56 19.73 6.41
N SER A 128 33.91 19.79 7.69
CA SER A 128 34.11 21.03 8.43
C SER A 128 35.22 21.92 7.88
N GLN A 129 36.18 21.32 7.17
CA GLN A 129 37.30 21.99 6.49
C GLN A 129 36.97 22.44 5.06
N ASN A 130 35.74 22.19 4.58
CA ASN A 130 35.35 22.46 3.20
C ASN A 130 34.38 23.64 3.10
N ILE A 131 34.56 24.45 2.06
CA ILE A 131 33.56 25.43 1.59
C ILE A 131 33.05 25.06 0.21
N ILE A 132 31.81 25.44 -0.05
CA ILE A 132 31.14 25.32 -1.34
C ILE A 132 30.89 26.73 -1.87
N ILE A 133 31.50 27.02 -3.02
CA ILE A 133 31.35 28.28 -3.74
C ILE A 133 30.39 28.05 -4.90
N SER A 134 29.35 28.87 -5.00
CA SER A 134 28.41 28.84 -6.11
C SER A 134 28.50 30.10 -6.96
N ASN A 135 28.15 29.95 -8.23
CA ASN A 135 28.12 31.02 -9.22
C ASN A 135 29.51 31.64 -9.53
N LEU A 136 30.59 30.86 -9.41
CA LEU A 136 31.91 31.27 -9.89
C LEU A 136 32.05 30.93 -11.39
N PRO A 137 32.30 31.91 -12.27
CA PRO A 137 32.38 31.69 -13.72
C PRO A 137 33.38 30.60 -14.12
N GLU A 138 32.94 29.69 -14.99
CA GLU A 138 33.79 28.63 -15.55
C GLU A 138 34.74 29.20 -16.62
N SER A 139 35.98 28.74 -16.59
CA SER A 139 36.96 29.01 -17.63
C SER A 139 36.49 28.42 -18.97
N GLN A 140 36.71 29.16 -20.06
CA GLN A 140 36.41 28.74 -21.43
C GLN A 140 37.59 28.07 -22.14
N GLU A 141 38.70 27.86 -21.42
CA GLU A 141 39.90 27.22 -21.97
C GLU A 141 39.62 25.77 -22.41
N GLU A 142 40.50 25.15 -23.18
CA GLU A 142 40.30 23.76 -23.61
C GLU A 142 40.90 22.77 -22.60
N SER A 143 42.14 23.00 -22.17
CA SER A 143 42.88 22.14 -21.24
C SER A 143 42.30 22.13 -19.82
N ASN A 144 42.24 20.95 -19.23
CA ASN A 144 41.75 20.74 -17.85
C ASN A 144 42.73 21.32 -16.80
N GLU A 145 44.03 21.28 -17.08
CA GLU A 145 45.07 21.80 -16.20
C GLU A 145 44.95 23.33 -16.08
N ILE A 146 44.75 24.01 -17.21
CA ILE A 146 44.57 25.48 -17.24
C ILE A 146 43.27 25.86 -16.53
N LYS A 147 42.17 25.13 -16.75
CA LYS A 147 40.90 25.33 -16.03
C LYS A 147 41.07 25.21 -14.52
N ALA A 148 41.78 24.17 -14.05
CA ALA A 148 42.01 23.94 -12.64
C ALA A 148 42.87 25.03 -12.00
N ALA A 149 43.90 25.51 -12.71
CA ALA A 149 44.73 26.62 -12.27
C ALA A 149 43.95 27.94 -12.19
N ASP A 150 43.12 28.25 -13.20
CA ASP A 150 42.26 29.43 -13.21
C ASP A 150 41.23 29.39 -12.06
N ASP A 151 40.57 28.25 -11.84
CA ASP A 151 39.66 28.06 -10.71
C ASP A 151 40.38 28.27 -9.37
N ARG A 152 41.60 27.73 -9.23
CA ARG A 152 42.42 27.94 -8.03
C ARG A 152 42.73 29.41 -7.81
N ASN A 153 43.17 30.13 -8.85
CA ASN A 153 43.51 31.55 -8.76
C ASN A 153 42.28 32.40 -8.39
N LYS A 154 41.13 32.14 -9.01
CA LYS A 154 39.87 32.82 -8.68
C LYS A 154 39.46 32.58 -7.23
N VAL A 155 39.62 31.36 -6.72
CA VAL A 155 39.34 31.02 -5.32
C VAL A 155 40.30 31.73 -4.37
N VAL A 156 41.59 31.75 -4.66
CA VAL A 156 42.59 32.45 -3.84
C VAL A 156 42.29 33.94 -3.77
N ASN A 157 41.98 34.58 -4.91
CA ASN A 157 41.60 35.99 -4.97
C ASN A 157 40.32 36.29 -4.19
N LEU A 158 39.36 35.36 -4.20
CA LEU A 158 38.12 35.48 -3.45
C LEU A 158 38.38 35.41 -1.93
N ILE A 159 39.25 34.49 -1.50
CA ILE A 159 39.58 34.31 -0.08
C ILE A 159 40.46 35.44 0.42
N SER A 160 41.45 35.90 -0.35
CA SER A 160 42.31 37.03 0.06
C SER A 160 41.50 38.32 0.27
N ALA A 161 40.43 38.52 -0.50
CA ALA A 161 39.50 39.63 -0.33
C ALA A 161 38.72 39.61 1.01
N THR A 162 38.82 38.54 1.81
CA THR A 162 38.23 38.46 3.16
C THR A 162 39.11 39.06 4.25
N GLY A 163 40.37 39.38 3.94
CA GLY A 163 41.35 39.88 4.92
C GLY A 163 41.75 38.84 5.97
N ILE A 164 41.41 37.57 5.75
CA ILE A 164 42.00 36.44 6.45
C ILE A 164 43.36 36.23 5.75
N GLY A 165 44.45 36.13 6.52
CA GLY A 165 45.82 36.05 5.98
C GLY A 165 46.02 34.90 4.99
N GLU A 166 47.24 34.69 4.50
CA GLU A 166 47.51 33.63 3.52
C GLU A 166 46.94 32.28 3.97
N THR A 167 45.85 31.88 3.31
CA THR A 167 45.20 30.60 3.56
C THR A 167 45.74 29.60 2.57
N GLU A 168 46.42 28.57 3.06
CA GLU A 168 46.77 27.42 2.25
C GLU A 168 45.48 26.70 1.79
N THR A 169 45.10 26.93 0.53
CA THR A 169 44.08 26.13 -0.14
C THR A 169 44.70 24.79 -0.50
N LEU A 170 44.21 23.70 0.12
CA LEU A 170 44.75 22.36 -0.10
C LEU A 170 44.29 21.79 -1.44
N LYS A 171 43.00 21.96 -1.76
CA LYS A 171 42.41 21.38 -2.97
C LYS A 171 41.19 22.17 -3.42
N THR A 172 41.08 22.37 -4.73
CA THR A 172 39.94 23.01 -5.39
C THR A 172 39.39 22.05 -6.45
N LEU A 173 38.08 21.80 -6.44
CA LEU A 173 37.44 20.87 -7.38
C LEU A 173 36.02 21.34 -7.74
N ARG A 174 35.69 21.33 -9.04
CA ARG A 174 34.31 21.54 -9.52
C ARG A 174 33.45 20.30 -9.26
N ILE A 175 32.23 20.51 -8.77
CA ILE A 175 31.23 19.47 -8.50
C ILE A 175 30.00 19.69 -9.36
N GLY A 176 29.53 18.62 -10.00
CA GLY A 176 28.29 18.59 -10.77
C GLY A 176 28.51 18.38 -12.27
N LYS A 177 27.39 18.23 -12.99
CA LYS A 177 27.37 18.11 -14.45
C LYS A 177 27.43 19.49 -15.09
N ILE A 178 28.02 19.57 -16.28
CA ILE A 178 28.05 20.81 -17.08
C ILE A 178 26.60 21.17 -17.43
N SER A 179 26.24 22.44 -17.25
CA SER A 179 24.90 22.97 -17.51
C SER A 179 24.98 24.46 -17.85
N ASN A 180 23.83 25.10 -18.12
CA ASN A 180 23.76 26.55 -18.32
C ASN A 180 24.16 27.36 -17.08
N LYS A 181 24.22 26.74 -15.90
CA LYS A 181 24.69 27.37 -14.67
C LYS A 181 26.11 26.90 -14.34
N PRO A 182 27.00 27.80 -13.87
CA PRO A 182 28.33 27.40 -13.42
C PRO A 182 28.25 26.33 -12.34
N ARG A 183 29.08 25.30 -12.47
CA ARG A 183 29.20 24.22 -11.48
C ARG A 183 29.72 24.76 -10.15
N LEU A 184 29.33 24.08 -9.07
CA LEU A 184 29.81 24.41 -7.73
C LEU A 184 31.30 24.12 -7.63
N ILE A 185 32.02 24.86 -6.79
CA ILE A 185 33.40 24.57 -6.46
C ILE A 185 33.47 24.17 -5.00
N LYS A 186 34.06 23.00 -4.73
CA LYS A 186 34.48 22.59 -3.40
C LYS A 186 35.94 22.97 -3.20
N VAL A 187 36.19 23.68 -2.10
CA VAL A 187 37.52 24.06 -1.67
C VAL A 187 37.76 23.43 -0.30
N THR A 188 38.87 22.72 -0.17
CA THR A 188 39.35 22.15 1.09
C THR A 188 40.45 23.06 1.65
N LEU A 189 40.27 23.48 2.90
CA LEU A 189 41.16 24.37 3.62
C LEU A 189 41.86 23.60 4.75
N SER A 190 42.92 24.18 5.30
CA SER A 190 43.69 23.57 6.40
C SER A 190 42.91 23.49 7.71
N SER A 191 41.97 24.42 7.96
CA SER A 191 41.26 24.52 9.24
C SER A 191 39.79 24.88 9.11
N SER A 192 38.96 24.26 9.94
CA SER A 192 37.53 24.57 10.06
C SER A 192 37.25 25.94 10.70
N VAL A 193 38.22 26.51 11.41
CA VAL A 193 38.15 27.88 11.94
C VAL A 193 38.17 28.89 10.79
N ILE A 194 39.10 28.71 9.85
CA ILE A 194 39.22 29.54 8.65
C ILE A 194 37.93 29.45 7.82
N VAL A 195 37.38 28.25 7.62
CA VAL A 195 36.08 28.04 6.96
C VAL A 195 34.98 28.88 7.61
N ARG A 196 34.90 28.88 8.94
CA ARG A 196 33.90 29.64 9.70
C ARG A 196 34.06 31.14 9.48
N GLU A 197 35.28 31.64 9.50
CA GLU A 197 35.58 33.06 9.30
C GLU A 197 35.25 33.50 7.86
N ILE A 198 35.67 32.74 6.85
CA ILE A 198 35.38 33.01 5.43
C ILE A 198 33.87 33.10 5.21
N VAL A 199 33.11 32.09 5.67
CA VAL A 199 31.65 32.07 5.48
C VAL A 199 30.95 33.22 6.23
N THR A 200 31.53 33.70 7.33
CA THR A 200 30.98 34.82 8.10
C THR A 200 31.25 36.16 7.42
N LYS A 201 32.46 36.37 6.93
CA LYS A 201 32.88 37.64 6.28
C LYS A 201 32.43 37.73 4.81
N TYR A 202 32.33 36.61 4.11
CA TYR A 202 32.14 36.56 2.66
C TYR A 202 30.98 35.64 2.26
N ARG A 203 29.85 35.74 2.96
CA ARG A 203 28.69 34.89 2.65
C ARG A 203 28.18 35.07 1.21
N THR A 204 28.14 36.33 0.77
CA THR A 204 27.73 36.70 -0.60
C THR A 204 28.47 37.96 -1.04
N ARG A 205 29.08 37.95 -2.22
CA ARG A 205 29.65 39.14 -2.88
C ARG A 205 29.59 38.99 -4.39
N ASN A 206 29.19 40.04 -5.11
CA ASN A 206 29.09 40.05 -6.58
C ASN A 206 28.28 38.87 -7.15
N GLY A 207 27.22 38.45 -6.45
CA GLY A 207 26.40 37.29 -6.84
C GLY A 207 27.07 35.92 -6.67
N ILE A 208 28.28 35.86 -6.12
CA ILE A 208 28.97 34.63 -5.72
C ILE A 208 28.57 34.34 -4.26
N TYR A 209 28.23 33.09 -3.96
CA TYR A 209 27.87 32.66 -2.62
C TYR A 209 28.88 31.67 -2.07
N VAL A 210 29.27 31.86 -0.81
CA VAL A 210 30.14 30.93 -0.09
C VAL A 210 29.37 30.32 1.06
N ASN A 211 29.25 29.00 1.02
CA ASN A 211 28.54 28.23 2.04
C ASN A 211 29.48 27.16 2.63
N ARG A 212 29.13 26.66 3.80
CA ARG A 212 29.78 25.47 4.37
C ARG A 212 29.39 24.23 3.56
N ASP A 213 30.29 23.27 3.45
CA ASP A 213 29.94 21.93 3.01
C ASP A 213 29.16 21.23 4.14
N LEU A 214 27.91 20.88 3.86
CA LEU A 214 26.99 20.28 4.84
C LEU A 214 26.77 18.81 4.50
N THR A 215 26.65 17.96 5.52
CA THR A 215 26.22 16.56 5.34
C THR A 215 24.80 16.52 4.80
N LYS A 216 24.41 15.36 4.27
CA LYS A 216 23.04 15.17 3.76
C LYS A 216 22.00 15.43 4.84
N MET A 217 22.25 14.95 6.06
CA MET A 217 21.35 15.18 7.19
C MET A 217 21.23 16.66 7.55
N GLN A 218 22.34 17.40 7.58
CA GLN A 218 22.33 18.85 7.81
C GLN A 218 21.60 19.62 6.71
N GLN A 219 21.78 19.23 5.44
CA GLN A 219 21.07 19.82 4.31
C GLN A 219 19.56 19.61 4.42
N ASP A 220 19.12 18.40 4.77
CA ASP A 220 17.71 18.05 4.88
C ASP A 220 17.03 18.80 6.03
N VAL A 221 17.69 18.93 7.18
CA VAL A 221 17.22 19.79 8.28
C VAL A 221 17.09 21.23 7.80
N ALA A 222 18.12 21.79 7.15
CA ALA A 222 18.07 23.16 6.68
C ALA A 222 16.99 23.40 5.62
N TYR A 223 16.76 22.44 4.72
CA TYR A 223 15.71 22.49 3.72
C TYR A 223 14.32 22.46 4.39
N LYS A 224 14.07 21.51 5.29
CA LYS A 224 12.80 21.38 6.02
C LYS A 224 12.47 22.66 6.78
N THR A 225 13.41 23.20 7.55
CA THR A 225 13.20 24.43 8.32
C THR A 225 12.92 25.63 7.40
N ARG A 226 13.63 25.76 6.27
CA ARG A 226 13.37 26.85 5.31
C ARG A 226 12.00 26.70 4.63
N LYS A 227 11.62 25.47 4.27
CA LYS A 227 10.32 25.18 3.67
C LYS A 227 9.18 25.54 4.63
N GLU A 228 9.27 25.04 5.87
CA GLU A 228 8.31 25.34 6.92
C GLU A 228 8.23 26.85 7.21
N PHE A 229 9.37 27.54 7.27
CA PHE A 229 9.40 28.99 7.43
C PHE A 229 8.63 29.72 6.32
N LYS A 230 8.89 29.37 5.05
CA LYS A 230 8.17 29.94 3.90
C LYS A 230 6.67 29.66 3.96
N GLU A 231 6.27 28.44 4.31
CA GLU A 231 4.86 28.07 4.46
C GLU A 231 4.17 28.90 5.55
N ARG A 232 4.81 29.10 6.71
CA ARG A 232 4.26 29.93 7.80
C ARG A 232 4.16 31.39 7.40
N VAL A 233 5.14 31.92 6.67
CA VAL A 233 5.12 33.30 6.13
C VAL A 233 3.99 33.46 5.11
N ASN A 234 3.83 32.53 4.19
CA ASN A 234 2.77 32.55 3.18
C ASN A 234 1.37 32.44 3.81
N LYS A 235 1.24 31.76 4.96
CA LYS A 235 0.02 31.71 5.79
C LYS A 235 -0.22 33.00 6.61
N GLY A 236 0.58 34.05 6.41
CA GLY A 236 0.40 35.35 7.05
C GLY A 236 1.05 35.51 8.43
N LYS A 237 1.83 34.53 8.93
CA LYS A 237 2.57 34.70 10.19
C LYS A 237 3.76 35.65 10.00
N LYS A 238 3.58 36.93 10.36
CA LYS A 238 4.62 37.99 10.26
C LYS A 238 5.55 38.08 11.48
N THR A 239 5.18 37.45 12.61
CA THR A 239 5.91 37.50 13.88
C THR A 239 7.03 36.46 14.00
N ILE A 240 7.42 35.80 12.91
CA ILE A 240 8.48 34.78 12.93
C ILE A 240 9.71 35.22 12.14
N SER A 241 10.88 34.70 12.50
CA SER A 241 12.15 34.93 11.81
C SER A 241 12.97 33.65 11.75
N LEU A 242 13.74 33.48 10.69
CA LEU A 242 14.69 32.37 10.55
C LEU A 242 16.06 32.83 11.07
N LYS A 243 16.48 32.32 12.23
CA LYS A 243 17.81 32.59 12.81
C LYS A 243 18.69 31.34 12.73
N TYR A 244 20.00 31.54 12.72
CA TYR A 244 20.98 30.46 12.72
C TYR A 244 21.71 30.43 14.06
N TYR A 245 21.64 29.31 14.77
CA TYR A 245 22.37 29.07 16.01
C TYR A 245 23.38 27.95 15.78
N ASN A 246 24.67 28.24 15.95
CA ASN A 246 25.76 27.30 15.65
C ASN A 246 25.69 26.71 14.22
N GLY A 247 25.21 27.50 13.26
CA GLY A 247 25.03 27.07 11.88
C GLY A 247 23.74 26.28 11.61
N VAL A 248 22.93 25.98 12.62
CA VAL A 248 21.65 25.28 12.48
C VAL A 248 20.50 26.29 12.37
N PRO A 249 19.67 26.25 11.31
CA PRO A 249 18.52 27.14 11.19
C PRO A 249 17.43 26.79 12.20
N LYS A 250 16.86 27.80 12.84
CA LYS A 250 15.70 27.70 13.74
C LYS A 250 14.72 28.82 13.45
N ILE A 251 13.43 28.50 13.48
CA ILE A 251 12.35 29.49 13.38
C ILE A 251 12.09 30.02 14.78
N VAL A 252 12.24 31.33 14.98
CA VAL A 252 12.01 31.99 16.27
C VAL A 252 10.98 33.09 16.13
N THR A 253 10.17 33.29 17.16
CA THR A 253 9.22 34.40 17.24
C THR A 253 9.99 35.70 17.50
N LYS A 254 9.62 36.77 16.80
CA LYS A 254 10.10 38.13 17.08
C LYS A 254 9.40 38.61 18.34
N ASN A 255 10.14 38.80 19.43
CA ASN A 255 9.64 39.56 20.57
C ASN A 255 9.73 41.04 20.16
N ASN A 256 8.59 41.72 20.07
CA ASN A 256 8.56 43.17 19.97
C ASN A 256 8.97 43.71 21.35
N HIS A 257 10.23 44.12 21.48
CA HIS A 257 10.65 45.03 22.54
C HIS A 257 10.59 46.46 22.01
#